data_AF-A0A093XKJ4-F1
#
_entry.id   AF-A0A093XKJ4-F1
#
_cell.length_a   1.000
_cell.length_b   1.000
_cell.length_c   1.000
_cell.angle_alpha   90.00
_cell.angle_beta   90.00
_cell.angle_gamma   90.00
#
_symmetry.space_group_name_H-M   'P 1'
#
loop_
_entity.id
_entity.type
_entity.pdbx_description
1 polymer ?
#
loop_
_entity_poly.entity_id
_entity_poly.type
_entity_poly.pdbx_seq_one_letter_code
_entity_poly.pdbx_strand_id
1 'polypeptide(L)'
;MRNLERDLLSKACKEDDTTLLDKAISMTAAEDLDECYRVTRLNAIWENAMAILNDLVKRGVSVVPRWPSSVVGASKETLEFLLAHGWDINARGNSPSDKKPFMWLVTSDFNMVKWCLEHGASVHPRGQEPFRDGVTKTKDRHECPQILEVVAACGSIATFDLLRSKGAPLGWRPLHRAVEIAAYLADDVKNAERMAMVRYLLDVVGLDVNAPDQPVGSKILPMHCGTPICYISDTMVDRHNQELNWLLLDRGADPTDALRYAKPDSDFAEDVKAWKAWKEKQGGDGREPKQVVDRRKAKQGDNSKCCVQ
;
A
#
# COMPACT_ATOMS: atom_id res chain seq x y z
N MET A 1 -10.96 -27.05 26.03
CA MET A 1 -9.92 -27.78 25.28
C MET A 1 -8.57 -27.78 26.00
N ARG A 2 -8.01 -28.96 26.25
CA ARG A 2 -6.74 -29.24 26.95
C ARG A 2 -5.55 -29.13 25.99
N ASN A 3 -4.34 -28.90 26.52
CA ASN A 3 -3.12 -28.74 25.71
C ASN A 3 -2.82 -29.97 24.82
N LEU A 4 -3.03 -31.17 25.34
CA LEU A 4 -2.79 -32.42 24.60
C LEU A 4 -3.70 -32.56 23.35
N GLU A 5 -4.94 -32.08 23.43
CA GLU A 5 -5.87 -32.09 22.28
C GLU A 5 -5.36 -31.13 21.20
N ARG A 6 -4.92 -29.93 21.58
CA ARG A 6 -4.36 -28.94 20.64
C ARG A 6 -3.09 -29.46 19.96
N ASP A 7 -2.22 -30.12 20.70
CA ASP A 7 -0.98 -30.68 20.14
C ASP A 7 -1.28 -31.79 19.12
N LEU A 8 -2.25 -32.66 19.42
CA LEU A 8 -2.71 -33.69 18.48
C LEU A 8 -3.35 -33.09 17.23
N LEU A 9 -4.17 -32.04 17.35
CA LEU A 9 -4.76 -31.35 16.20
C LEU A 9 -3.71 -30.66 15.33
N SER A 10 -2.76 -29.98 15.96
CA SER A 10 -1.62 -29.37 15.25
C SER A 10 -0.85 -30.42 14.46
N LYS A 11 -0.57 -31.57 15.09
CA LYS A 11 0.09 -32.69 14.44
C LYS A 11 -0.73 -33.28 13.28
N ALA A 12 -2.03 -33.50 13.49
CA ALA A 12 -2.93 -34.02 12.46
C ALA A 12 -2.95 -33.12 11.22
N CYS A 13 -2.95 -31.79 11.39
CA CYS A 13 -2.92 -30.85 10.26
C CYS A 13 -1.56 -30.87 9.55
N LYS A 14 -0.45 -30.89 10.29
CA LYS A 14 0.90 -30.93 9.70
C LYS A 14 1.18 -32.21 8.91
N GLU A 15 0.63 -33.33 9.37
CA GLU A 15 0.81 -34.64 8.74
C GLU A 15 -0.33 -34.98 7.75
N ASP A 16 -1.32 -34.10 7.62
CA ASP A 16 -2.57 -34.30 6.86
C ASP A 16 -3.25 -35.65 7.18
N ASP A 17 -3.26 -36.04 8.46
CA ASP A 17 -3.67 -37.36 8.95
C ASP A 17 -5.04 -37.32 9.65
N THR A 18 -6.06 -37.84 8.98
CA THR A 18 -7.44 -37.91 9.49
C THR A 18 -7.60 -38.84 10.69
N THR A 19 -6.71 -39.83 10.87
CA THR A 19 -6.76 -40.75 12.02
C THR A 19 -6.33 -40.06 13.32
N LEU A 20 -5.34 -39.15 13.24
CA LEU A 20 -4.96 -38.30 14.36
C LEU A 20 -6.05 -37.28 14.69
N LEU A 21 -6.75 -36.77 13.68
CA LEU A 21 -7.92 -35.92 13.88
C LEU A 21 -9.04 -36.67 14.60
N ASP A 22 -9.38 -37.88 14.18
CA ASP A 22 -10.39 -38.72 14.86
C ASP A 22 -10.04 -38.96 16.33
N LYS A 23 -8.76 -39.24 16.60
CA LYS A 23 -8.27 -39.41 17.97
C LYS A 23 -8.46 -38.13 18.79
N ALA A 24 -8.07 -36.97 18.25
CA ALA A 24 -8.24 -35.69 18.93
C ALA A 24 -9.72 -35.36 19.20
N ILE A 25 -10.60 -35.61 18.22
CA ILE A 25 -12.05 -35.42 18.36
C ILE A 25 -12.61 -36.33 19.46
N SER A 26 -12.21 -37.61 19.51
CA SER A 26 -12.69 -38.56 20.54
C SER A 26 -12.31 -38.15 21.97
N MET A 27 -11.25 -37.35 22.11
CA MET A 27 -10.79 -36.83 23.40
C MET A 27 -11.44 -35.49 23.77
N THR A 28 -12.09 -34.83 22.81
CA THR A 28 -12.72 -33.51 22.98
C THR A 28 -14.11 -33.68 23.58
N ALA A 29 -14.43 -32.90 24.62
CA ALA A 29 -15.77 -32.89 25.19
C ALA A 29 -16.79 -32.32 24.18
N ALA A 30 -18.05 -32.76 24.24
CA ALA A 30 -19.06 -32.38 23.25
C ALA A 30 -19.28 -30.85 23.17
N GLU A 31 -19.22 -30.18 24.32
CA GLU A 31 -19.32 -28.72 24.44
C GLU A 31 -18.13 -27.96 23.82
N ASP A 32 -16.97 -28.61 23.67
CA ASP A 32 -15.74 -28.03 23.13
C ASP A 32 -15.57 -28.33 21.61
N LEU A 33 -16.48 -29.09 21.01
CA LEU A 33 -16.30 -29.61 19.66
C LEU A 33 -16.33 -28.51 18.57
N ASP A 34 -17.15 -27.47 18.74
CA ASP A 34 -17.18 -26.32 17.82
C ASP A 34 -15.85 -25.58 17.79
N GLU A 35 -15.27 -25.33 18.96
CA GLU A 35 -13.95 -24.70 19.10
C GLU A 35 -12.85 -25.62 18.53
N CYS A 36 -12.97 -26.94 18.71
CA CYS A 36 -12.08 -27.94 18.10
C CYS A 36 -12.11 -27.82 16.58
N TYR A 37 -13.28 -27.85 15.95
CA TYR A 37 -13.41 -27.67 14.51
C TYR A 37 -12.90 -26.31 14.02
N ARG A 38 -13.13 -25.25 14.79
CA ARG A 38 -12.63 -23.91 14.46
C ARG A 38 -11.10 -23.88 14.40
N VAL A 39 -10.43 -24.47 15.38
CA VAL A 39 -8.95 -24.54 15.44
C VAL A 39 -8.41 -25.46 14.34
N THR A 40 -9.00 -26.64 14.17
CA THR A 40 -8.59 -27.60 13.13
C THR A 40 -8.68 -26.98 11.74
N ARG A 41 -9.78 -26.31 11.42
CA ARG A 41 -9.94 -25.63 10.12
C ARG A 41 -8.83 -24.62 9.87
N LEU A 42 -8.52 -23.76 10.83
CA LEU A 42 -7.49 -22.73 10.67
C LEU A 42 -6.11 -23.35 10.44
N ASN A 43 -5.75 -24.37 11.23
CA ASN A 43 -4.49 -25.08 11.06
C ASN A 43 -4.43 -25.83 9.73
N ALA A 44 -5.52 -26.49 9.33
CA ALA A 44 -5.58 -27.23 8.07
C ALA A 44 -5.42 -26.32 6.85
N ILE A 45 -6.00 -25.10 6.89
CA ILE A 45 -5.78 -24.09 5.84
C ILE A 45 -4.31 -23.67 5.79
N TRP A 46 -3.70 -23.35 6.94
CA TRP A 46 -2.31 -22.91 7.01
C TRP A 46 -1.32 -23.99 6.57
N GLU A 47 -1.57 -25.24 6.96
CA GLU A 47 -0.71 -26.39 6.62
C GLU A 47 -1.05 -26.99 5.25
N ASN A 48 -2.06 -26.47 4.54
CA ASN A 48 -2.56 -27.02 3.27
C ASN A 48 -2.98 -28.50 3.36
N ALA A 49 -3.56 -28.87 4.51
CA ALA A 49 -3.96 -30.22 4.87
C ALA A 49 -5.29 -30.60 4.19
N MET A 50 -5.21 -31.01 2.92
CA MET A 50 -6.38 -31.26 2.08
C MET A 50 -7.21 -32.47 2.53
N ALA A 51 -6.59 -33.53 3.06
CA ALA A 51 -7.32 -34.67 3.60
C ALA A 51 -8.15 -34.25 4.82
N ILE A 52 -7.57 -33.43 5.71
CA ILE A 52 -8.26 -32.85 6.86
C ILE A 52 -9.41 -31.94 6.42
N LEU A 53 -9.19 -31.03 5.47
CA LEU A 53 -10.24 -30.13 4.96
C LEU A 53 -11.42 -30.91 4.35
N ASN A 54 -11.14 -31.95 3.57
CA ASN A 54 -12.18 -32.82 3.02
C ASN A 54 -12.95 -33.57 4.12
N ASP A 55 -12.25 -34.04 5.15
CA ASP A 55 -12.88 -34.71 6.28
C ASP A 55 -13.82 -33.79 7.08
N LEU A 56 -13.41 -32.53 7.31
CA LEU A 56 -14.28 -31.51 7.92
C LEU A 56 -15.56 -31.31 7.11
N VAL A 57 -15.47 -31.19 5.78
CA VAL A 57 -16.65 -31.07 4.91
C VAL A 57 -17.56 -32.30 5.03
N LYS A 58 -17.00 -33.52 5.03
CA LYS A 58 -17.77 -34.76 5.20
C LYS A 58 -18.53 -34.81 6.53
N ARG A 59 -18.00 -34.19 7.58
CA ARG A 59 -18.66 -34.04 8.89
C ARG A 59 -19.69 -32.90 8.94
N GLY A 60 -19.92 -32.19 7.82
CA GLY A 60 -20.83 -31.05 7.76
C GLY A 60 -20.25 -29.77 8.37
N VAL A 61 -18.94 -29.72 8.61
CA VAL A 61 -18.27 -28.53 9.15
C VAL A 61 -17.96 -27.57 8.00
N SER A 62 -18.34 -26.30 8.15
CA SER A 62 -17.97 -25.26 7.20
C SER A 62 -16.46 -25.00 7.22
N VAL A 63 -15.83 -25.14 6.06
CA VAL A 63 -14.41 -24.84 5.82
C VAL A 63 -14.16 -23.39 5.40
N VAL A 64 -15.20 -22.59 5.21
CA VAL A 64 -15.05 -21.18 4.81
C VAL A 64 -14.34 -20.40 5.93
N PRO A 65 -13.19 -19.75 5.65
CA PRO A 65 -12.50 -18.96 6.64
C PRO A 65 -13.33 -17.74 7.02
N ARG A 66 -13.29 -17.38 8.31
CA ARG A 66 -13.99 -16.19 8.81
C ARG A 66 -13.32 -14.88 8.37
N TRP A 67 -12.01 -14.94 8.17
CA TRP A 67 -11.11 -13.79 8.05
C TRP A 67 -10.23 -13.97 6.81
N PRO A 68 -10.12 -12.95 5.92
CA PRO A 68 -9.21 -13.03 4.77
C PRO A 68 -7.76 -13.32 5.17
N SER A 69 -7.31 -12.81 6.34
CA SER A 69 -5.98 -13.12 6.87
C SER A 69 -5.75 -14.60 7.21
N SER A 70 -6.80 -15.39 7.45
CA SER A 70 -6.67 -16.81 7.77
C SER A 70 -6.17 -17.66 6.61
N VAL A 71 -6.25 -17.18 5.37
CA VAL A 71 -5.79 -17.92 4.18
C VAL A 71 -4.49 -17.34 3.60
N VAL A 72 -3.89 -16.34 4.25
CA VAL A 72 -2.58 -15.84 3.82
C VAL A 72 -1.55 -16.94 4.01
N GLY A 73 -0.84 -17.29 2.93
CA GLY A 73 0.12 -18.40 2.90
C GLY A 73 -0.45 -19.75 2.47
N ALA A 74 -1.78 -19.85 2.30
CA ALA A 74 -2.38 -21.05 1.71
C ALA A 74 -1.95 -21.21 0.24
N SER A 75 -1.81 -22.45 -0.20
CA SER A 75 -1.49 -22.83 -1.58
C SER A 75 -2.68 -22.54 -2.51
N LYS A 76 -2.43 -22.47 -3.82
CA LYS A 76 -3.50 -22.23 -4.78
C LYS A 76 -4.54 -23.34 -4.76
N GLU A 77 -4.12 -24.59 -4.57
CA GLU A 77 -5.00 -25.75 -4.45
C GLU A 77 -5.94 -25.61 -3.26
N THR A 78 -5.42 -25.18 -2.10
CA THR A 78 -6.24 -24.89 -0.91
C THR A 78 -7.21 -23.73 -1.18
N LEU A 79 -6.76 -22.65 -1.82
CA LEU A 79 -7.61 -21.50 -2.13
C LEU A 79 -8.72 -21.88 -3.13
N GLU A 80 -8.41 -22.66 -4.17
CA GLU A 80 -9.38 -23.20 -5.14
C GLU A 80 -10.41 -24.08 -4.45
N PHE A 81 -9.98 -24.94 -3.53
CA PHE A 81 -10.88 -25.75 -2.70
C PHE A 81 -11.82 -24.87 -1.87
N LEU A 82 -11.31 -23.81 -1.23
CA LEU A 82 -12.12 -22.89 -0.43
C LEU A 82 -13.13 -22.13 -1.31
N LEU A 83 -12.72 -21.66 -2.49
CA LEU A 83 -13.62 -21.01 -3.46
C LEU A 83 -14.76 -21.95 -3.87
N ALA A 84 -14.45 -23.23 -4.15
CA ALA A 84 -15.46 -24.23 -4.48
C ALA A 84 -16.46 -24.50 -3.34
N HIS A 85 -16.05 -24.23 -2.09
CA HIS A 85 -16.90 -24.34 -0.90
C HIS A 85 -17.51 -23.00 -0.44
N GLY A 86 -17.54 -22.00 -1.32
CA GLY A 86 -18.26 -20.74 -1.09
C GLY A 86 -17.47 -19.69 -0.31
N TRP A 87 -16.15 -19.82 -0.23
CA TRP A 87 -15.32 -18.71 0.23
C TRP A 87 -15.40 -17.53 -0.75
N ASP A 88 -15.71 -16.34 -0.24
CA ASP A 88 -15.75 -15.11 -1.02
C ASP A 88 -14.39 -14.39 -0.94
N ILE A 89 -13.65 -14.40 -2.04
CA ILE A 89 -12.35 -13.73 -2.18
C ILE A 89 -12.42 -12.20 -1.95
N ASN A 90 -13.60 -11.61 -2.13
CA ASN A 90 -13.85 -10.19 -1.92
C ASN A 90 -14.39 -9.87 -0.51
N ALA A 91 -14.63 -10.89 0.32
CA ALA A 91 -15.11 -10.68 1.67
C ALA A 91 -14.08 -9.91 2.50
N ARG A 92 -14.60 -9.13 3.44
CA ARG A 92 -13.82 -8.37 4.41
C ARG A 92 -14.14 -8.90 5.80
N GLY A 93 -13.14 -9.00 6.65
CA GLY A 93 -13.36 -9.35 8.04
C GLY A 93 -14.16 -8.28 8.78
N ASN A 94 -14.88 -8.70 9.82
CA ASN A 94 -15.64 -7.78 10.65
C ASN A 94 -14.80 -7.18 11.80
N SER A 95 -13.62 -7.75 12.07
CA SER A 95 -12.67 -7.24 13.06
C SER A 95 -11.99 -5.95 12.57
N PRO A 96 -11.72 -4.96 13.44
CA PRO A 96 -10.95 -3.77 13.08
C PRO A 96 -9.60 -4.06 12.41
N SER A 97 -8.96 -5.20 12.75
CA SER A 97 -7.65 -5.59 12.23
C SER A 97 -7.68 -6.34 10.88
N ASP A 98 -8.86 -6.69 10.37
CA ASP A 98 -9.01 -7.63 9.25
C ASP A 98 -10.02 -7.11 8.20
N LYS A 99 -10.07 -5.79 8.05
CA LYS A 99 -11.03 -5.10 7.16
C LYS A 99 -10.64 -5.12 5.68
N LYS A 100 -9.50 -5.71 5.34
CA LYS A 100 -8.97 -5.78 3.97
C LYS A 100 -9.38 -7.12 3.34
N PRO A 101 -9.80 -7.14 2.07
CA PRO A 101 -10.02 -8.40 1.36
C PRO A 101 -8.68 -9.11 1.09
N PHE A 102 -8.72 -10.38 0.68
CA PHE A 102 -7.52 -11.22 0.55
C PHE A 102 -6.45 -10.62 -0.36
N MET A 103 -6.83 -10.08 -1.53
CA MET A 103 -5.89 -9.50 -2.50
C MET A 103 -5.03 -8.35 -1.92
N TRP A 104 -5.52 -7.63 -0.91
CA TRP A 104 -4.76 -6.55 -0.24
C TRP A 104 -3.65 -7.09 0.67
N LEU A 105 -3.73 -8.36 1.08
CA LEU A 105 -2.78 -8.99 1.99
C LEU A 105 -1.62 -9.65 1.25
N VAL A 106 -1.73 -9.80 -0.07
CA VAL A 106 -0.78 -10.51 -0.93
C VAL A 106 -0.22 -9.63 -2.05
N THR A 107 -0.30 -8.30 -1.91
CA THR A 107 0.12 -7.34 -2.96
C THR A 107 1.60 -7.40 -3.31
N SER A 108 2.44 -7.97 -2.44
CA SER A 108 3.86 -8.20 -2.71
C SER A 108 4.13 -9.40 -3.61
N ASP A 109 3.16 -10.30 -3.81
CA ASP A 109 3.26 -11.45 -4.69
C ASP A 109 2.46 -11.20 -5.98
N PHE A 110 3.18 -10.86 -7.05
CA PHE A 110 2.58 -10.59 -8.36
C PHE A 110 1.75 -11.76 -8.88
N ASN A 111 2.24 -13.00 -8.71
CA ASN A 111 1.55 -14.18 -9.23
C ASN A 111 0.28 -14.48 -8.44
N MET A 112 0.29 -14.24 -7.13
CA MET A 112 -0.89 -14.37 -6.30
C MET A 112 -1.93 -13.28 -6.61
N VAL A 113 -1.51 -12.03 -6.82
CA VAL A 113 -2.43 -10.95 -7.25
C VAL A 113 -3.08 -11.27 -8.59
N LYS A 114 -2.28 -11.75 -9.56
CA LYS A 114 -2.81 -12.18 -10.85
C LYS A 114 -3.84 -13.30 -10.70
N TRP A 115 -3.52 -14.33 -9.91
CA TRP A 115 -4.44 -15.42 -9.60
C TRP A 115 -5.73 -14.91 -8.94
N CYS A 116 -5.64 -13.97 -8.00
CA CYS A 116 -6.82 -13.36 -7.36
C CYS A 116 -7.75 -12.72 -8.39
N LEU A 117 -7.20 -11.93 -9.32
CA LEU A 117 -7.96 -11.26 -10.38
C LEU A 117 -8.61 -12.27 -11.34
N GLU A 118 -7.91 -13.34 -11.69
CA GLU A 118 -8.44 -14.44 -12.52
C GLU A 118 -9.62 -15.17 -11.84
N HIS A 119 -9.64 -15.18 -10.51
CA HIS A 119 -10.69 -15.80 -9.70
C HIS A 119 -11.73 -14.80 -9.17
N GLY A 120 -11.86 -13.63 -9.81
CA GLY A 120 -12.94 -12.68 -9.53
C GLY A 120 -12.70 -11.75 -8.36
N ALA A 121 -11.47 -11.63 -7.85
CA ALA A 121 -11.13 -10.54 -6.95
C ALA A 121 -11.32 -9.19 -7.65
N SER A 122 -11.98 -8.28 -6.94
CA SER A 122 -12.32 -6.94 -7.41
C SER A 122 -11.32 -5.92 -6.87
N VAL A 123 -10.92 -4.97 -7.71
CA VAL A 123 -10.21 -3.75 -7.27
C VAL A 123 -11.15 -2.76 -6.57
N HIS A 124 -12.45 -3.08 -6.51
CA HIS A 124 -13.52 -2.38 -5.81
C HIS A 124 -14.30 -3.36 -4.92
N PRO A 125 -13.71 -3.87 -3.82
CA PRO A 125 -14.35 -4.82 -2.93
C PRO A 125 -15.64 -4.28 -2.33
N ARG A 126 -16.57 -5.18 -2.01
CA ARG A 126 -17.89 -4.82 -1.49
C ARG A 126 -17.77 -4.02 -0.18
N GLY A 127 -18.56 -2.97 -0.06
CA GLY A 127 -18.60 -2.11 1.12
C GLY A 127 -17.36 -1.23 1.28
N GLN A 128 -16.42 -1.23 0.33
CA GLN A 128 -15.44 -0.16 0.24
C GLN A 128 -16.12 1.04 -0.40
N GLU A 129 -16.00 2.19 0.26
CA GLU A 129 -16.50 3.43 -0.33
C GLU A 129 -15.73 3.74 -1.63
N PRO A 130 -16.44 4.09 -2.71
CA PRO A 130 -15.80 4.54 -3.93
C PRO A 130 -14.85 5.69 -3.65
N PHE A 131 -13.67 5.66 -4.28
CA PHE A 131 -12.78 6.80 -4.24
C PHE A 131 -13.45 7.97 -4.96
N ARG A 132 -13.60 9.08 -4.24
CA ARG A 132 -14.13 10.35 -4.73
C ARG A 132 -13.19 11.45 -4.29
N ASP A 133 -12.80 12.28 -5.24
CA ASP A 133 -11.98 13.44 -4.98
C ASP A 133 -12.77 14.49 -4.16
N GLY A 134 -12.07 15.22 -3.29
CA GLY A 134 -12.67 16.27 -2.45
C GLY A 134 -13.62 15.83 -1.31
N VAL A 135 -13.89 14.54 -1.13
CA VAL A 135 -14.72 14.05 0.00
C VAL A 135 -13.81 13.71 1.18
N THR A 136 -14.07 14.27 2.37
CA THR A 136 -13.27 14.02 3.59
C THR A 136 -13.18 12.54 3.95
N LYS A 137 -12.09 12.18 4.62
CA LYS A 137 -11.81 10.81 5.06
C LYS A 137 -12.93 10.22 5.93
N THR A 138 -13.44 9.08 5.54
CA THR A 138 -14.32 8.24 6.36
C THR A 138 -13.47 7.23 7.13
N LYS A 139 -13.96 6.77 8.29
CA LYS A 139 -13.36 5.67 9.07
C LYS A 139 -13.08 4.45 8.18
N ASP A 140 -13.96 4.19 7.23
CA ASP A 140 -13.88 3.05 6.31
C ASP A 140 -12.67 3.11 5.37
N ARG A 141 -12.19 4.30 4.98
CA ARG A 141 -10.96 4.45 4.17
C ARG A 141 -9.69 4.13 4.94
N HIS A 142 -9.67 4.30 6.26
CA HIS A 142 -8.55 3.83 7.08
C HIS A 142 -8.54 2.30 7.16
N GLU A 143 -9.73 1.72 7.34
CA GLU A 143 -9.91 0.28 7.49
C GLU A 143 -9.62 -0.49 6.19
N CYS A 144 -9.97 0.08 5.02
CA CYS A 144 -9.67 -0.50 3.71
C CYS A 144 -9.19 0.60 2.73
N PRO A 145 -7.88 0.91 2.70
CA PRO A 145 -7.34 1.90 1.76
C PRO A 145 -7.47 1.43 0.31
N GLN A 146 -7.31 2.34 -0.65
CA GLN A 146 -7.26 1.94 -2.06
C GLN A 146 -6.07 1.00 -2.30
N ILE A 147 -6.23 -0.04 -3.12
CA ILE A 147 -5.19 -1.08 -3.27
C ILE A 147 -3.86 -0.50 -3.77
N LEU A 148 -3.90 0.54 -4.61
CA LEU A 148 -2.69 1.19 -5.11
C LEU A 148 -1.91 1.91 -3.99
N GLU A 149 -2.56 2.36 -2.90
CA GLU A 149 -1.85 2.85 -1.72
C GLU A 149 -1.09 1.73 -1.00
N VAL A 150 -1.61 0.50 -1.02
CA VAL A 150 -0.97 -0.67 -0.40
C VAL A 150 0.18 -1.18 -1.26
N VAL A 151 -0.02 -1.25 -2.56
CA VAL A 151 0.99 -1.70 -3.53
C VAL A 151 2.15 -0.71 -3.60
N ALA A 152 1.89 0.60 -3.53
CA ALA A 152 2.95 1.61 -3.44
C ALA A 152 3.84 1.44 -2.21
N ALA A 153 3.28 0.93 -1.11
CA ALA A 153 4.01 0.71 0.15
C ALA A 153 4.91 -0.54 0.10
N CYS A 154 4.40 -1.64 -0.47
CA CYS A 154 5.00 -2.97 -0.26
C CYS A 154 5.01 -3.88 -1.50
N GLY A 155 4.45 -3.44 -2.63
CA GLY A 155 4.37 -4.22 -3.87
C GLY A 155 5.43 -3.84 -4.89
N SER A 156 5.34 -4.45 -6.08
CA SER A 156 6.19 -4.14 -7.23
C SER A 156 5.50 -3.18 -8.20
N ILE A 157 6.29 -2.50 -9.05
CA ILE A 157 5.76 -1.67 -10.14
C ILE A 157 4.86 -2.49 -11.08
N ALA A 158 5.26 -3.74 -11.37
CA ALA A 158 4.45 -4.65 -12.20
C ALA A 158 3.07 -4.93 -11.57
N THR A 159 3.00 -5.16 -10.26
CA THR A 159 1.72 -5.32 -9.56
C THR A 159 0.90 -4.03 -9.61
N PHE A 160 1.56 -2.87 -9.44
CA PHE A 160 0.91 -1.56 -9.49
C PHE A 160 0.25 -1.32 -10.85
N ASP A 161 0.98 -1.56 -11.94
CA ASP A 161 0.50 -1.40 -13.30
C ASP A 161 -0.60 -2.39 -13.65
N LEU A 162 -0.46 -3.65 -13.23
CA LEU A 162 -1.51 -4.65 -13.40
C LEU A 162 -2.81 -4.17 -12.78
N LEU A 163 -2.80 -3.76 -11.51
CA LEU A 163 -4.01 -3.32 -10.82
C LEU A 163 -4.56 -2.01 -11.39
N ARG A 164 -3.69 -1.06 -11.77
CA ARG A 164 -4.10 0.17 -12.44
C ARG A 164 -4.78 -0.13 -13.79
N SER A 165 -4.26 -1.09 -14.56
CA SER A 165 -4.87 -1.54 -15.82
C SER A 165 -6.25 -2.18 -15.63
N LYS A 166 -6.54 -2.68 -14.43
CA LYS A 166 -7.85 -3.22 -14.02
C LYS A 166 -8.78 -2.16 -13.43
N GLY A 167 -8.40 -0.88 -13.46
CA GLY A 167 -9.22 0.23 -12.97
C GLY A 167 -9.05 0.51 -11.48
N ALA A 168 -8.02 -0.02 -10.83
CA ALA A 168 -7.75 0.30 -9.43
C ALA A 168 -7.51 1.82 -9.28
N PRO A 169 -8.19 2.49 -8.32
CA PRO A 169 -8.03 3.91 -8.12
C PRO A 169 -6.71 4.20 -7.40
N LEU A 170 -6.06 5.31 -7.77
CA LEU A 170 -4.80 5.73 -7.15
C LEU A 170 -4.97 5.99 -5.65
N GLY A 171 -6.05 6.61 -5.22
CA GLY A 171 -6.14 7.12 -3.85
C GLY A 171 -5.36 8.43 -3.69
N TRP A 172 -5.20 8.91 -2.46
CA TRP A 172 -4.45 10.16 -2.19
C TRP A 172 -3.02 9.89 -1.72
N ARG A 173 -2.76 8.68 -1.22
CA ARG A 173 -1.51 8.38 -0.52
C ARG A 173 -0.57 7.36 -1.17
N PRO A 174 -0.61 7.01 -2.47
CA PRO A 174 0.42 6.16 -3.05
C PRO A 174 1.84 6.68 -2.80
N LEU A 175 2.10 7.96 -3.13
CA LEU A 175 3.43 8.55 -2.98
C LEU A 175 3.82 8.65 -1.50
N HIS A 176 2.91 9.10 -0.64
CA HIS A 176 3.10 9.16 0.81
C HIS A 176 3.51 7.80 1.38
N ARG A 177 2.81 6.72 1.02
CA ARG A 177 3.11 5.37 1.50
C ARG A 177 4.41 4.81 0.97
N ALA A 178 4.74 5.08 -0.30
CA ALA A 178 6.02 4.69 -0.87
C ALA A 178 7.18 5.38 -0.16
N VAL A 179 7.07 6.70 0.09
CA VAL A 179 8.08 7.49 0.81
C VAL A 179 8.23 7.04 2.26
N GLU A 180 7.12 6.87 2.99
CA GLU A 180 7.12 6.41 4.38
C GLU A 180 7.85 5.07 4.54
N ILE A 181 7.55 4.10 3.68
CA ILE A 181 8.17 2.77 3.77
C ILE A 181 9.62 2.78 3.28
N ALA A 182 9.95 3.56 2.24
CA ALA A 182 11.33 3.73 1.80
C ALA A 182 12.20 4.36 2.91
N ALA A 183 11.68 5.36 3.62
CA ALA A 183 12.38 5.99 4.74
C ALA A 183 12.50 5.06 5.96
N TYR A 184 11.45 4.31 6.29
CA TYR A 184 11.44 3.41 7.45
C TYR A 184 12.35 2.18 7.27
N LEU A 185 12.49 1.68 6.03
CA LEU A 185 13.25 0.47 5.68
C LEU A 185 14.46 0.79 4.77
N ALA A 186 15.12 1.94 4.98
CA ALA A 186 16.22 2.40 4.13
C ALA A 186 17.40 1.40 4.03
N ASP A 187 17.66 0.63 5.10
CA ASP A 187 18.77 -0.35 5.15
C ASP A 187 18.37 -1.76 4.69
N ASP A 188 17.12 -1.96 4.23
CA ASP A 188 16.62 -3.26 3.81
C ASP A 188 17.08 -3.63 2.39
N VAL A 189 17.26 -4.92 2.12
CA VAL A 189 17.71 -5.44 0.81
C VAL A 189 16.80 -4.98 -0.35
N LYS A 190 15.51 -4.72 -0.07
CA LYS A 190 14.56 -4.22 -1.07
C LYS A 190 14.51 -2.69 -1.18
N ASN A 191 15.40 -1.94 -0.53
CA ASN A 191 15.37 -0.48 -0.57
C ASN A 191 15.49 0.05 -2.01
N ALA A 192 16.30 -0.58 -2.85
CA ALA A 192 16.40 -0.23 -4.27
C ALA A 192 15.04 -0.34 -5.00
N GLU A 193 14.25 -1.37 -4.70
CA GLU A 193 12.90 -1.54 -5.27
C GLU A 193 11.93 -0.46 -4.76
N ARG A 194 12.03 -0.09 -3.48
CA ARG A 194 11.22 0.98 -2.88
C ARG A 194 11.55 2.35 -3.49
N MET A 195 12.84 2.64 -3.64
CA MET A 195 13.31 3.85 -4.35
C MET A 195 12.84 3.86 -5.80
N ALA A 196 12.87 2.71 -6.48
CA ALA A 196 12.32 2.58 -7.83
C ALA A 196 10.81 2.87 -7.87
N MET A 197 10.03 2.41 -6.89
CA MET A 197 8.61 2.75 -6.78
C MET A 197 8.39 4.26 -6.58
N VAL A 198 9.16 4.93 -5.70
CA VAL A 198 9.06 6.39 -5.51
C VAL A 198 9.35 7.13 -6.82
N ARG A 199 10.44 6.78 -7.51
CA ARG A 199 10.79 7.35 -8.84
C ARG A 199 9.68 7.10 -9.86
N TYR A 200 9.15 5.87 -9.90
CA TYR A 200 8.06 5.50 -10.81
C TYR A 200 6.81 6.35 -10.59
N LEU A 201 6.41 6.55 -9.33
CA LEU A 201 5.25 7.36 -8.97
C LEU A 201 5.41 8.84 -9.34
N LEU A 202 6.61 9.40 -9.22
CA LEU A 202 6.91 10.79 -9.60
C LEU A 202 7.05 10.95 -11.12
N ASP A 203 7.83 10.08 -11.75
CA ASP A 203 8.35 10.30 -13.10
C ASP A 203 7.46 9.71 -14.19
N VAL A 204 6.79 8.59 -13.88
CA VAL A 204 5.96 7.86 -14.84
C VAL A 204 4.47 8.07 -14.54
N VAL A 205 4.06 7.95 -13.28
CA VAL A 205 2.67 8.20 -12.90
C VAL A 205 2.36 9.69 -12.86
N GLY A 206 3.36 10.54 -12.58
CA GLY A 206 3.21 11.99 -12.55
C GLY A 206 2.47 12.50 -11.30
N LEU A 207 2.63 11.83 -10.16
CA LEU A 207 2.02 12.29 -8.91
C LEU A 207 2.70 13.59 -8.44
N ASP A 208 1.88 14.54 -7.99
CA ASP A 208 2.37 15.79 -7.43
C ASP A 208 3.12 15.50 -6.12
N VAL A 209 4.40 15.90 -6.10
CA VAL A 209 5.31 15.72 -4.97
C VAL A 209 4.87 16.53 -3.73
N ASN A 210 4.02 17.54 -3.91
CA ASN A 210 3.47 18.37 -2.84
C ASN A 210 1.98 18.10 -2.58
N ALA A 211 1.40 17.04 -3.16
CA ALA A 211 0.01 16.68 -2.90
C ALA A 211 -0.19 16.40 -1.40
N PRO A 212 -1.23 16.94 -0.76
CA PRO A 212 -1.53 16.61 0.62
C PRO A 212 -2.05 15.17 0.75
N ASP A 213 -1.76 14.53 1.88
CA ASP A 213 -2.26 13.20 2.24
C ASP A 213 -3.78 13.14 2.54
N GLN A 214 -4.45 14.30 2.51
CA GLN A 214 -5.87 14.52 2.72
C GLN A 214 -6.41 15.62 1.79
N PRO A 215 -7.71 15.60 1.44
CA PRO A 215 -8.32 16.65 0.64
C PRO A 215 -8.36 17.95 1.43
N VAL A 216 -8.21 19.05 0.69
CA VAL A 216 -8.22 20.43 1.22
C VAL A 216 -9.47 20.66 2.07
N GLY A 217 -9.29 21.23 3.27
CA GLY A 217 -10.38 21.52 4.20
C GLY A 217 -10.73 20.39 5.18
N SER A 218 -10.04 19.25 5.11
CA SER A 218 -10.14 18.21 6.14
C SER A 218 -9.56 18.71 7.47
N LYS A 219 -10.23 18.42 8.60
CA LYS A 219 -9.58 18.56 9.92
C LYS A 219 -8.51 17.48 10.02
N ILE A 220 -7.26 17.89 10.27
CA ILE A 220 -6.12 16.97 10.41
C ILE A 220 -6.47 15.90 11.46
N LEU A 221 -6.69 14.67 10.99
CA LEU A 221 -6.80 13.50 11.86
C LEU A 221 -5.41 13.11 12.39
N PRO A 222 -5.30 12.50 13.58
CA PRO A 222 -4.02 11.99 14.08
C PRO A 222 -3.39 10.99 13.08
N MET A 223 -2.05 10.99 12.99
CA MET A 223 -1.22 10.17 12.07
C MET A 223 -1.16 10.64 10.60
N HIS A 224 -1.14 11.96 10.38
CA HIS A 224 -1.05 12.58 9.07
C HIS A 224 -0.01 13.69 9.06
N CYS A 225 0.98 13.56 8.18
CA CYS A 225 2.17 14.42 8.18
C CYS A 225 2.07 15.53 7.12
N GLY A 226 1.05 15.53 6.26
CA GLY A 226 0.87 16.53 5.21
C GLY A 226 1.35 16.02 3.86
N THR A 227 2.45 16.57 3.34
CA THR A 227 3.03 16.19 2.04
C THR A 227 3.96 14.97 2.16
N PRO A 228 4.32 14.30 1.06
CA PRO A 228 5.20 13.12 1.09
C PRO A 228 6.53 13.35 1.82
N ILE A 229 7.19 14.50 1.64
CA ILE A 229 8.47 14.79 2.30
C ILE A 229 8.37 14.84 3.84
N CYS A 230 7.19 15.18 4.38
CA CYS A 230 6.96 15.22 5.83
C CYS A 230 6.96 13.81 6.47
N TYR A 231 6.78 12.76 5.67
CA TYR A 231 6.89 11.38 6.14
C TYR A 231 8.34 10.90 6.33
N ILE A 232 9.33 11.65 5.82
CA ILE A 232 10.76 11.38 6.08
C ILE A 232 11.15 11.93 7.45
N SER A 233 10.72 13.14 7.79
CA SER A 233 11.10 13.83 9.03
C SER A 233 10.50 13.19 10.30
N ASP A 234 9.41 12.42 10.17
CA ASP A 234 8.75 11.76 11.30
C ASP A 234 9.35 10.39 11.66
N THR A 235 10.26 9.83 10.85
CA THR A 235 10.79 8.50 11.11
C THR A 235 11.61 8.47 12.39
N MET A 236 11.24 7.59 13.33
CA MET A 236 11.82 7.50 14.68
C MET A 236 13.25 6.94 14.76
N VAL A 237 14.00 6.89 13.65
CA VAL A 237 15.30 6.23 13.58
C VAL A 237 16.23 7.06 12.70
N ASP A 238 17.44 7.31 13.20
CA ASP A 238 18.55 7.90 12.42
C ASP A 238 18.91 6.94 11.29
N ARG A 239 18.35 7.17 10.11
CA ARG A 239 18.60 6.38 8.90
C ARG A 239 19.08 7.27 7.77
N HIS A 240 19.89 6.69 6.89
CA HIS A 240 20.46 7.34 5.70
C HIS A 240 19.38 7.63 4.64
N ASN A 241 18.50 8.59 4.92
CA ASN A 241 17.40 9.01 4.04
C ASN A 241 17.81 10.08 3.03
N GLN A 242 19.10 10.44 2.96
CA GLN A 242 19.62 11.52 2.13
C GLN A 242 19.23 11.35 0.65
N GLU A 243 19.39 10.15 0.08
CA GLU A 243 19.04 9.90 -1.33
C GLU A 243 17.55 10.16 -1.60
N LEU A 244 16.68 9.64 -0.73
CA LEU A 244 15.24 9.81 -0.84
C LEU A 244 14.83 11.28 -0.67
N ASN A 245 15.42 11.97 0.32
CA ASN A 245 15.16 13.38 0.57
C ASN A 245 15.57 14.24 -0.63
N TRP A 246 16.78 14.05 -1.15
CA TRP A 246 17.29 14.78 -2.31
C TRP A 246 16.47 14.48 -3.57
N LEU A 247 16.02 13.23 -3.76
CA LEU A 247 15.12 12.87 -4.85
C LEU A 247 13.83 13.72 -4.81
N LEU A 248 13.17 13.81 -3.65
CA LEU A 248 11.94 14.60 -3.52
C LEU A 248 12.21 16.09 -3.76
N LEU A 249 13.27 16.64 -3.18
CA LEU A 249 13.65 18.05 -3.33
C LEU A 249 14.00 18.40 -4.80
N ASP A 250 14.72 17.51 -5.50
CA ASP A 250 15.02 17.66 -6.92
C ASP A 250 13.74 17.74 -7.76
N ARG A 251 12.68 17.07 -7.33
CA ARG A 251 11.38 17.09 -8.02
C ARG A 251 10.43 18.18 -7.53
N GLY A 252 10.95 19.07 -6.68
CA GLY A 252 10.25 20.29 -6.26
C GLY A 252 9.45 20.14 -4.98
N ALA A 253 9.75 19.13 -4.14
CA ALA A 253 9.16 19.05 -2.82
C ALA A 253 9.46 20.32 -2.01
N ASP A 254 8.44 20.88 -1.35
CA ASP A 254 8.58 21.97 -0.40
C ASP A 254 8.87 21.42 1.01
N PRO A 255 10.09 21.63 1.56
CA PRO A 255 10.44 21.12 2.87
C PRO A 255 9.91 21.98 4.02
N THR A 256 9.19 23.08 3.77
CA THR A 256 8.83 24.07 4.81
C THR A 256 8.06 23.46 5.99
N ASP A 257 7.01 22.68 5.71
CA ASP A 257 6.24 22.01 6.76
C ASP A 257 7.05 20.90 7.44
N ALA A 258 7.82 20.11 6.68
CA ALA A 258 8.69 19.07 7.24
C ALA A 258 9.76 19.65 8.19
N LEU A 259 10.37 20.79 7.84
CA LEU A 259 11.34 21.50 8.68
C LEU A 259 10.70 22.03 9.98
N ARG A 260 9.43 22.42 9.95
CA ARG A 260 8.70 22.89 11.15
C ARG A 260 8.51 21.76 12.17
N TYR A 261 8.33 20.54 11.71
CA TYR A 261 8.06 19.37 12.55
C TYR A 261 9.25 18.43 12.73
N ALA A 262 10.37 18.69 12.05
CA ALA A 262 11.59 17.92 12.19
C ALA A 262 12.05 17.90 13.66
N LYS A 263 12.43 16.72 14.15
CA LYS A 263 12.95 16.59 15.51
C LYS A 263 14.32 17.27 15.63
N PRO A 264 14.68 17.83 16.81
CA PRO A 264 15.94 18.55 16.99
C PRO A 264 17.20 17.70 16.73
N ASP A 265 17.09 16.38 16.88
CA ASP A 265 18.13 15.38 16.69
C ASP A 265 18.16 14.77 15.27
N SER A 266 17.24 15.17 14.38
CA SER A 266 17.22 14.70 13.00
C SER A 266 18.19 15.47 12.11
N ASP A 267 18.93 14.74 11.27
CA ASP A 267 19.79 15.31 10.22
C ASP A 267 19.02 15.98 9.06
N PHE A 268 17.68 15.89 9.03
CA PHE A 268 16.85 16.39 7.93
C PHE A 268 17.10 17.87 7.60
N ALA A 269 17.24 18.73 8.62
CA ALA A 269 17.48 20.15 8.40
C ALA A 269 18.85 20.43 7.77
N GLU A 270 19.89 19.68 8.16
CA GLU A 270 21.22 19.78 7.57
C GLU A 270 21.25 19.21 6.15
N ASP A 271 20.54 18.11 5.90
CA ASP A 271 20.38 17.56 4.55
C ASP A 271 19.73 18.54 3.58
N VAL A 272 18.67 19.24 4.00
CA VAL A 272 18.00 20.27 3.17
C VAL A 272 18.95 21.43 2.88
N LYS A 273 19.76 21.86 3.87
CA LYS A 273 20.79 22.90 3.65
C LYS A 273 21.86 22.43 2.67
N ALA A 274 22.35 21.20 2.82
CA ALA A 274 23.35 20.61 1.96
C ALA A 274 22.85 20.50 0.50
N TRP A 275 21.61 20.07 0.31
CA TRP A 275 20.97 20.02 -1.01
C TRP A 275 20.85 21.41 -1.65
N LYS A 276 20.42 22.43 -0.91
CA LYS A 276 20.33 23.82 -1.42
C LYS A 276 21.69 24.34 -1.87
N ALA A 277 22.72 24.17 -1.05
CA ALA A 277 24.08 24.57 -1.38
C ALA A 277 24.64 23.83 -2.60
N TRP A 278 24.32 22.53 -2.74
CA TRP A 278 24.67 21.75 -3.93
C TRP A 278 23.95 22.28 -5.19
N LYS A 279 22.65 22.57 -5.11
CA LYS A 279 21.86 23.10 -6.24
C LYS A 279 22.35 24.48 -6.69
N GLU A 280 22.73 25.35 -5.76
CA GLU A 280 23.34 26.65 -6.06
C GLU A 280 24.67 26.51 -6.81
N LYS A 281 25.50 25.54 -6.44
CA LYS A 281 26.76 25.24 -7.15
C LYS A 281 26.52 24.69 -8.56
N GLN A 282 25.49 23.87 -8.75
CA GLN A 282 25.12 23.32 -10.06
C GLN A 282 24.43 24.37 -10.98
N GLY A 283 23.71 25.33 -10.40
CA GLY A 283 23.05 26.42 -11.13
C GLY A 283 23.94 27.63 -11.45
N GLY A 284 25.22 27.60 -11.04
CA GLY A 284 26.17 28.71 -11.16
C GLY A 284 26.88 28.85 -12.52
N ASP A 285 26.65 27.95 -13.48
CA ASP A 285 27.26 28.02 -14.80
C ASP A 285 26.19 27.88 -15.91
N GLY A 286 25.60 29.01 -16.33
CA GLY A 286 24.72 29.00 -17.52
C GLY A 286 23.49 29.91 -17.57
N ARG A 287 23.42 31.03 -16.84
CA ARG A 287 22.48 32.13 -17.20
C ARG A 287 23.15 33.49 -17.08
N GLU A 288 23.77 33.95 -18.17
CA GLU A 288 23.92 35.38 -18.40
C GLU A 288 22.51 36.01 -18.53
N PRO A 289 22.24 37.14 -17.85
CA PRO A 289 21.02 37.88 -18.05
C PRO A 289 21.06 38.53 -19.45
N LYS A 290 20.20 38.10 -20.37
CA LYS A 290 19.94 38.86 -21.58
C LYS A 290 19.47 40.25 -21.17
N GLN A 291 20.34 41.23 -21.43
CA GLN A 291 20.01 42.66 -21.33
C GLN A 291 18.70 42.91 -22.07
N VAL A 292 17.72 43.43 -21.33
CA VAL A 292 16.52 44.04 -21.90
C VAL A 292 17.00 45.30 -22.62
N VAL A 293 17.18 45.20 -23.94
CA VAL A 293 17.43 46.37 -24.78
C VAL A 293 16.14 47.17 -24.87
N ASP A 294 16.12 48.26 -24.13
CA ASP A 294 15.11 49.30 -24.19
C ASP A 294 15.18 49.99 -25.57
N ARG A 295 14.18 49.76 -26.42
CA ARG A 295 13.95 50.53 -27.65
C ARG A 295 12.51 51.02 -27.68
N ARG A 296 12.24 52.05 -26.87
CA ARG A 296 11.15 52.99 -27.12
C ARG A 296 11.69 54.41 -27.15
N LYS A 297 11.92 54.94 -28.37
CA LYS A 297 11.53 56.29 -28.84
C LYS A 297 12.28 56.71 -30.11
N ALA A 298 11.53 56.77 -31.22
CA ALA A 298 11.51 57.83 -32.23
C ALA A 298 10.26 57.55 -33.09
N LYS A 299 9.13 58.29 -33.00
CA LYS A 299 8.82 59.58 -33.67
C LYS A 299 9.25 59.57 -35.15
N GLN A 300 8.50 60.03 -36.16
CA GLN A 300 7.18 60.66 -36.32
C GLN A 300 7.08 61.02 -37.83
N GLY A 301 5.87 60.98 -38.43
CA GLY A 301 5.58 61.49 -39.80
C GLY A 301 5.97 60.54 -40.94
N ASP A 302 5.24 60.40 -42.03
CA ASP A 302 4.44 61.41 -42.74
C ASP A 302 3.34 60.76 -43.60
N ASN A 303 2.33 61.55 -43.89
CA ASN A 303 1.17 61.29 -44.74
C ASN A 303 1.57 60.87 -46.18
N SER A 304 0.75 60.07 -46.87
CA SER A 304 -0.05 60.58 -48.00
C SER A 304 -1.04 59.55 -48.56
N LYS A 305 -2.03 60.11 -49.24
CA LYS A 305 -3.27 59.55 -49.79
C LYS A 305 -3.08 58.64 -51.01
N CYS A 306 -4.05 57.74 -51.22
CA CYS A 306 -4.90 57.55 -52.43
C CYS A 306 -5.60 56.17 -52.33
N CYS A 307 -6.93 56.06 -52.18
CA CYS A 307 -7.94 55.99 -53.27
C CYS A 307 -7.45 55.18 -54.49
N VAL A 308 -8.12 54.13 -54.98
CA VAL A 308 -9.42 54.17 -55.67
C VAL A 308 -9.96 52.72 -55.84
N GLN A 309 -11.28 52.58 -55.67
CA GLN A 309 -12.28 51.58 -56.13
C GLN A 309 -12.07 50.09 -55.87
#